data_AF-A0A7C6MQ41-F1
#
_entry.id   AF-A0A7C6MQ41-F1
#
_cell.length_a   1.000
_cell.length_b   1.000
_cell.length_c   1.000
_cell.angle_alpha   90.00
_cell.angle_beta   90.00
_cell.angle_gamma   90.00
#
_symmetry.space_group_name_H-M   'P 1'
#
loop_
_entity.id
_entity.type
_entity.pdbx_description
1 polymer ?
#
loop_
_entity_poly.entity_id
_entity_poly.type
_entity_poly.pdbx_seq_one_letter_code
_entity_poly.pdbx_strand_id
1 'polypeptide(L)'
;MANDKPMIRKQFYIESDQNSLLREQASQYEVSEGQIVRDAISSYVQAARLPVNLDLGAWERELLFIKSRSQLLEEESRAWKRDELYDR
;
A
#
# COMPACT_ATOMS: atom_id res chain seq x y z
N MET A 1 -27.08 13.64 -12.23
CA MET A 1 -26.44 14.95 -12.46
C MET A 1 -25.05 14.87 -11.86
N ALA A 2 -23.99 15.01 -12.67
CA ALA A 2 -22.63 14.93 -12.18
C ALA A 2 -22.41 16.02 -11.12
N ASN A 3 -21.93 15.63 -9.94
CA ASN A 3 -21.74 16.52 -8.81
C ASN A 3 -20.48 17.35 -9.05
N ASP A 4 -20.59 18.39 -9.88
CA ASP A 4 -19.47 19.24 -10.24
C ASP A 4 -19.14 20.15 -9.05
N LYS A 5 -18.13 19.76 -8.27
CA LYS A 5 -17.67 20.56 -7.14
C LYS A 5 -16.99 21.82 -7.69
N PRO A 6 -17.25 23.01 -7.11
CA PRO A 6 -16.62 24.24 -7.59
C PRO A 6 -15.09 24.14 -7.49
N MET A 7 -14.40 24.36 -8.61
CA MET A 7 -12.94 24.37 -8.66
C MET A 7 -12.39 25.74 -8.28
N ILE A 8 -11.38 25.78 -7.41
CA ILE A 8 -10.70 27.02 -6.98
C ILE A 8 -9.28 27.04 -7.58
N ARG A 9 -8.94 28.11 -8.32
CA ARG A 9 -7.59 28.28 -8.85
C ARG A 9 -6.60 28.58 -7.72
N LYS A 10 -5.56 27.76 -7.63
CA LYS A 10 -4.41 27.95 -6.73
C LYS A 10 -3.13 27.97 -7.57
N GLN A 11 -2.19 28.84 -7.21
CA GLN A 11 -0.87 28.90 -7.83
C GLN A 11 0.18 28.70 -6.74
N PHE A 12 1.11 27.79 -6.99
CA PHE A 12 2.24 27.49 -6.11
C PHE A 12 3.46 27.18 -6.99
N TYR A 13 4.64 27.38 -6.43
CA TYR A 13 5.89 27.01 -7.10
C TYR A 13 6.18 25.54 -6.81
N ILE A 14 6.77 24.87 -7.81
CA ILE A 14 7.28 23.51 -7.72
C ILE A 14 8.72 23.49 -8.20
N GLU A 15 9.46 22.46 -7.81
CA GLU A 15 10.83 22.27 -8.27
C GLU A 15 10.87 21.82 -9.75
N SER A 16 11.98 22.06 -10.44
CA SER A 16 12.16 21.68 -11.85
C SER A 16 11.96 20.17 -12.07
N ASP A 17 12.44 19.35 -11.12
CA ASP A 17 12.33 17.90 -11.19
C ASP A 17 10.87 17.44 -10.99
N GLN A 18 10.13 18.11 -10.10
CA GLN A 18 8.70 17.86 -9.89
C GLN A 18 7.89 18.18 -11.14
N ASN A 19 8.21 19.26 -11.86
CA ASN A 19 7.55 19.59 -13.13
C ASN A 19 7.78 18.50 -14.19
N SER A 20 9.01 17.97 -14.27
CA SER A 20 9.34 16.91 -15.22
C SER A 20 8.60 15.61 -14.90
N LEU A 21 8.58 15.22 -13.63
CA LEU A 21 7.85 14.05 -13.15
C LEU A 21 6.33 14.19 -13.37
N LEU A 22 5.77 15.38 -13.11
CA LEU A 22 4.33 15.62 -13.26
C LEU A 22 3.89 15.46 -14.71
N ARG A 23 4.69 15.96 -15.66
CA ARG A 23 4.45 15.80 -17.10
C ARG A 23 4.53 14.35 -17.55
N GLU A 24 5.54 13.63 -17.08
CA GLU A 24 5.74 12.21 -17.40
C GLU A 24 4.54 11.38 -16.91
N GLN A 25 4.15 11.55 -15.65
CA GLN A 25 3.03 10.82 -15.06
C GLN A 25 1.70 11.20 -15.74
N ALA A 26 1.48 12.47 -16.07
CA ALA A 26 0.29 12.92 -16.81
C ALA A 26 0.19 12.25 -18.18
N SER A 27 1.31 12.17 -18.90
CA SER A 27 1.37 11.46 -20.18
C SER A 27 1.18 9.96 -20.04
N GLN A 28 1.79 9.34 -19.02
CA GLN A 28 1.73 7.89 -18.81
C GLN A 28 0.31 7.41 -18.48
N TYR A 29 -0.44 8.18 -17.69
CA TYR A 29 -1.80 7.83 -17.28
C TYR A 29 -2.89 8.48 -18.13
N GLU A 30 -2.52 9.24 -19.18
CA GLU A 30 -3.46 9.96 -20.06
C GLU A 30 -4.42 10.89 -19.29
N VAL A 31 -3.93 11.53 -18.23
CA VAL A 31 -4.71 12.47 -17.39
C VAL A 31 -4.06 13.86 -17.37
N SER A 32 -4.82 14.88 -16.99
CA SER A 32 -4.26 16.22 -16.79
C SER A 32 -3.32 16.26 -15.58
N GLU A 33 -2.26 17.08 -15.64
CA GLU A 33 -1.39 17.38 -14.49
C GLU A 33 -2.19 17.82 -13.24
N GLY A 34 -3.25 18.62 -13.46
CA GLY A 34 -4.13 19.07 -12.39
C GLY A 34 -4.90 17.94 -11.71
N GLN A 35 -5.18 16.83 -12.41
CA GLN A 35 -5.80 15.65 -11.83
C GLN A 35 -4.84 14.95 -10.87
N ILE A 36 -3.59 14.75 -11.30
CA ILE A 36 -2.53 14.18 -10.47
C ILE A 36 -2.33 15.01 -9.20
N VAL A 37 -2.27 16.34 -9.32
CA VAL A 37 -2.15 17.24 -8.17
C VAL A 37 -3.34 17.09 -7.20
N ARG A 38 -4.57 17.01 -7.71
CA ARG A 38 -5.77 16.81 -6.88
C ARG A 38 -5.75 15.47 -6.14
N ASP A 39 -5.35 14.41 -6.83
CA ASP A 39 -5.28 13.06 -6.27
C ASP A 39 -4.16 12.94 -5.23
N ALA A 40 -3.01 13.60 -5.48
CA ALA A 40 -1.92 13.70 -4.51
C ALA A 40 -2.35 14.44 -3.23
N ILE A 41 -3.05 15.58 -3.35
CA ILE A 41 -3.60 16.31 -2.20
C ILE A 41 -4.56 15.43 -1.41
N SER A 42 -5.46 14.72 -2.10
CA SER A 42 -6.43 13.83 -1.47
C SER A 42 -5.74 12.68 -0.74
N SER A 43 -4.72 12.08 -1.37
CA SER A 43 -3.93 10.99 -0.81
C SER A 43 -3.12 11.44 0.40
N TYR A 44 -2.49 12.62 0.34
CA TYR A 44 -1.75 13.20 1.46
C TYR A 44 -2.65 13.44 2.68
N VAL A 45 -3.84 14.02 2.47
CA VAL A 45 -4.81 14.24 3.56
C VAL A 45 -5.32 12.92 4.13
N GLN A 46 -5.56 11.91 3.29
CA GLN A 46 -5.96 10.57 3.76
C GLN A 46 -4.85 9.88 4.54
N ALA A 47 -3.62 9.92 4.06
CA ALA A 47 -2.45 9.37 4.76
C ALA A 47 -2.23 10.06 6.11
N ALA A 48 -2.40 11.38 6.19
CA ALA A 48 -2.34 12.12 7.44
C ALA A 48 -3.48 11.79 8.42
N ARG A 49 -4.59 11.22 7.92
CA ARG A 49 -5.74 10.76 8.73
C ARG A 49 -5.63 9.31 9.16
N LEU A 50 -4.76 8.51 8.54
CA LEU A 50 -4.50 7.16 9.03
C LEU A 50 -3.82 7.30 10.40
N PRO A 51 -4.32 6.61 11.44
CA PRO A 51 -3.67 6.65 12.73
C PRO A 51 -2.25 6.10 12.56
N VAL A 52 -1.24 6.94 12.83
CA VAL A 52 0.16 6.55 13.03
C VAL A 52 0.32 5.71 14.32
N ASN A 53 -0.77 5.12 14.82
CA ASN A 53 -0.76 4.23 15.96
C ASN A 53 -0.52 2.80 15.44
N LEU A 54 0.66 2.61 14.84
CA LEU A 54 1.24 1.29 14.70
C LEU A 54 1.53 0.80 16.11
N ASP A 55 0.68 -0.09 16.62
CA ASP A 55 0.98 -0.82 17.84
C ASP A 55 2.16 -1.74 17.57
N LEU A 56 3.37 -1.26 17.91
CA LEU A 56 4.61 -2.01 17.74
C LEU A 56 4.58 -3.34 18.50
N GLY A 57 3.77 -3.44 19.57
CA GLY A 57 3.54 -4.67 20.32
C GLY A 57 2.58 -5.65 19.63
N ALA A 58 1.86 -5.24 18.58
CA ALA A 58 0.99 -6.15 17.82
C ALA A 58 1.82 -7.23 17.11
N TRP A 59 2.99 -6.88 16.57
CA TRP A 59 3.89 -7.86 15.95
C TRP A 59 4.45 -8.85 16.95
N GLU A 60 4.79 -8.40 18.16
CA GLU A 60 5.29 -9.28 19.23
C GLU A 60 4.21 -10.27 19.69
N ARG A 61 2.96 -9.80 19.85
CA ARG A 61 1.83 -10.67 20.20
C ARG A 61 1.54 -11.71 19.11
N GLU A 62 1.60 -11.31 17.84
CA GLU A 62 1.43 -12.23 16.71
C GLU A 62 2.56 -13.26 16.65
N LEU A 63 3.81 -12.84 16.85
CA LEU A 63 4.96 -13.73 16.89
C LEU A 63 4.84 -14.78 18.02
N LEU A 64 4.38 -14.36 19.20
CA LEU A 64 4.12 -15.26 20.33
C LEU A 64 2.99 -16.25 20.02
N PHE A 65 1.93 -15.79 19.35
CA PHE A 65 0.83 -16.65 18.90
C PHE A 65 1.28 -17.69 17.86
N ILE A 66 2.07 -17.30 16.87
CA ILE A 66 2.63 -18.24 15.88
C ILE A 66 3.54 -19.27 16.56
N LYS A 67 4.40 -18.84 17.50
CA LYS A 67 5.28 -19.74 18.25
C LYS A 67 4.50 -20.72 19.11
N SER A 68 3.47 -20.28 19.83
CA SER A 68 2.64 -21.19 20.65
C SER A 68 1.92 -22.23 19.78
N ARG A 69 1.49 -21.85 18.57
CA ARG A 69 0.91 -22.78 17.58
C ARG A 69 1.93 -23.76 17.01
N SER A 70 3.18 -23.35 16.79
CA SER A 70 4.24 -24.27 16.35
C SER A 70 4.63 -25.27 17.43
N GLN A 71 4.57 -24.90 18.71
CA GLN A 71 4.85 -25.80 19.83
C GLN A 71 3.76 -26.85 20.06
N LEU A 72 2.52 -26.57 19.61
CA LEU A 72 1.39 -27.52 19.65
C LEU A 72 1.41 -28.52 18.48
N LEU A 73 2.20 -28.27 17.43
CA LEU A 73 2.44 -29.21 16.35
C LEU A 73 3.63 -30.10 16.73
N GLU A 74 3.43 -31.01 17.68
CA GLU A 74 4.31 -32.18 17.80
C GLU A 74 4.29 -32.93 16.45
N GLU A 75 5.48 -33.36 16.03
CA GLU A 75 5.76 -33.98 14.74
C GLU A 75 4.92 -35.26 14.55
N GLU A 76 3.74 -35.14 13.96
CA GLU A 76 3.32 -36.14 12.98
C GLU A 76 4.24 -35.95 11.77
N SER A 77 5.42 -36.59 11.85
CA SER A 77 6.36 -36.68 10.74
C SER A 77 5.55 -37.12 9.53
N ARG A 78 5.49 -36.26 8.50
CA ARG A 78 4.89 -36.65 7.21
C ARG A 78 5.55 -37.95 6.78
N ALA A 79 4.78 -39.03 6.75
CA ALA A 79 5.28 -40.36 6.42
C ALA A 79 5.71 -40.48 4.94
N TRP A 80 5.28 -39.52 4.10
CA TRP A 80 5.59 -39.51 2.69
C TRP A 80 6.63 -38.44 2.36
N LYS A 81 7.63 -38.82 1.56
CA LYS A 81 8.62 -37.88 1.01
C LYS A 81 8.05 -37.23 -0.24
N ARG A 82 8.37 -35.94 -0.45
CA ARG A 82 7.86 -35.17 -1.61
C ARG A 82 8.17 -35.81 -2.96
N ASP A 83 9.24 -36.59 -3.02
CA ASP A 83 9.67 -37.33 -4.21
C ASP A 83 8.71 -38.48 -4.57
N GLU A 84 7.96 -39.02 -3.60
CA GLU A 84 6.97 -40.10 -3.80
C GLU A 84 5.66 -39.60 -4.43
N LEU A 85 5.48 -38.29 -4.58
CA LEU A 85 4.23 -37.67 -5.07
C LEU A 85 4.13 -37.68 -6.61
N TYR A 86 5.24 -37.82 -7.33
CA TYR A 86 5.30 -37.66 -8.80
C TYR A 86 5.62 -38.95 -9.58
N ASP A 87 5.71 -40.10 -8.91
CA ASP A 87 5.98 -41.41 -9.55
C ASP A 87 4.71 -42.13 -10.06
N ARG A 88 3.78 -41.40 -10.69
CA ARG A 88 2.66 -41.99 -11.45
C ARG A 88 2.51 -41.42 -12.84
#